data_AF-Q0ADY8-F1
#
_entry.id   AF-Q0ADY8-F1
#
_cell.length_a   1.000
_cell.length_b   1.000
_cell.length_c   1.000
_cell.angle_alpha   90.00
_cell.angle_beta   90.00
_cell.angle_gamma   90.00
#
_symmetry.space_group_name_H-M   'P 1'
#
loop_
_entity.id
_entity.type
_entity.pdbx_description
1 polymer ?
#
loop_
_entity_poly.entity_id
_entity_poly.type
_entity_poly.pdbx_seq_one_letter_code
_entity_poly.pdbx_strand_id
1 'polypeptide(L)' 'MPTRLTPLLAIEGKDYLLETPKMSAVPRRILKSPVASFADMQARSTAALDFLFHGY' A
#
# COMPACT_ATOMS: atom_id res chain seq x y z
N MET A 1 4.63 -2.86 -16.27
CA MET A 1 4.99 -3.14 -14.86
C MET A 1 3.71 -3.09 -14.03
N PRO A 2 3.39 -4.06 -13.16
CA PRO A 2 2.04 -4.25 -12.62
C PRO A 2 1.75 -3.26 -11.49
N THR A 3 1.65 -1.97 -11.82
CA THR A 3 1.30 -0.86 -10.92
C THR A 3 -0.07 -1.03 -10.26
N ARG A 4 -0.88 -1.98 -10.74
CA ARG A 4 -2.15 -2.41 -10.14
C ARG A 4 -1.94 -3.20 -8.85
N LEU A 5 -1.02 -4.17 -8.84
CA LEU A 5 -0.79 -5.01 -7.66
C LEU A 5 0.16 -4.35 -6.66
N THR A 6 1.15 -3.62 -7.17
CA THR A 6 2.16 -2.94 -6.36
C THR A 6 2.21 -1.44 -6.69
N PRO A 7 1.24 -0.65 -6.19
CA PRO A 7 1.20 0.78 -6.50
C PRO A 7 2.41 1.52 -5.93
N LEU A 8 2.87 2.53 -6.68
CA LEU A 8 3.92 3.46 -6.25
C LEU A 8 3.36 4.49 -5.27
N LEU A 9 4.08 4.73 -4.18
CA LEU A 9 3.85 5.73 -3.15
C LEU A 9 5.04 6.68 -3.09
N ALA A 10 4.80 7.98 -2.97
CA ALA A 10 5.86 8.95 -2.72
C ALA A 10 5.90 9.31 -1.23
N ILE A 11 7.03 9.09 -0.57
CA ILE A 11 7.30 9.50 0.81
C ILE A 11 8.55 10.38 0.77
N GLU A 12 8.44 11.64 1.22
CA GLU A 12 9.58 12.56 1.30
C GLU A 12 10.39 12.69 -0.01
N GLY A 13 9.69 12.70 -1.15
CA GLY A 13 10.31 12.82 -2.47
C GLY A 13 10.98 11.54 -2.99
N LYS A 14 10.81 10.42 -2.30
CA LYS A 14 11.29 9.11 -2.73
C LYS A 14 10.13 8.17 -3.02
N ASP A 15 10.28 7.42 -4.11
CA ASP A 15 9.30 6.42 -4.54
C ASP A 15 9.51 5.09 -3.82
N TYR A 16 8.40 4.54 -3.33
CA TYR A 16 8.29 3.26 -2.66
C TYR A 16 7.19 2.43 -3.32
N LEU A 17 7.32 1.11 -3.28
CA LEU A 17 6.27 0.20 -3.72
C LEU A 17 5.44 -0.26 -2.52
N LEU A 18 4.12 -0.15 -2.62
CA LEU A 18 3.22 -0.84 -1.71
C LEU A 18 3.14 -2.30 -2.13
N GLU A 19 3.86 -3.19 -1.45
CA GLU A 19 3.86 -4.61 -1.77
C GLU A 19 2.58 -5.30 -1.25
N THR A 20 1.42 -5.00 -1.85
CA THR A 20 0.11 -5.57 -1.51
C THR A 20 0.12 -7.11 -1.33
N PRO A 21 0.85 -7.91 -2.15
CA PRO A 21 0.94 -9.36 -1.95
C PRO A 21 1.62 -9.80 -0.65
N LYS A 22 2.42 -8.91 -0.03
CA LYS A 22 3.12 -9.17 1.24
C LYS A 22 2.37 -8.61 2.44
N MET A 23 1.12 -8.18 2.26
CA MET A 23 0.30 -7.65 3.36
C MET A 23 0.11 -8.71 4.45
N SER A 24 0.25 -8.29 5.70
CA SER A 24 0.07 -9.13 6.88
C SER A 24 -0.36 -8.29 8.07
N ALA A 25 -0.97 -8.94 9.07
CA ALA A 25 -1.28 -8.30 10.34
C ALA A 25 0.00 -8.11 11.18
N VAL A 26 0.07 -6.99 11.91
CA VAL A 26 1.20 -6.68 12.81
C VAL A 26 0.70 -6.28 14.21
N PRO A 27 1.42 -6.64 15.29
CA PRO A 27 1.08 -6.19 16.63
C PRO A 27 1.19 -4.66 16.77
N ARG A 28 0.22 -4.02 17.42
CA ARG A 28 0.23 -2.56 17.60
C ARG A 28 1.51 -2.01 18.24
N ARG A 29 2.12 -2.77 19.17
CA ARG A 29 3.36 -2.38 19.88
C ARG A 29 4.60 -2.22 18.98
N ILE A 30 4.58 -2.76 17.76
CA ILE A 30 5.73 -2.63 16.83
C ILE A 30 5.61 -1.40 15.90
N LEU A 31 4.44 -0.76 15.88
CA LEU A 31 4.23 0.46 15.10
C LEU A 31 5.01 1.62 15.74
N LYS A 32 5.74 2.37 14.90
CA LYS A 32 6.44 3.60 15.28
C LYS A 32 5.53 4.82 15.07
N SER A 33 6.09 6.01 15.24
CA SER A 33 5.42 7.26 14.92
C SER A 33 4.99 7.32 13.44
N PRO A 34 3.76 7.75 13.12
CA PRO A 34 3.33 7.99 11.75
C PRO A 34 4.21 9.04 11.06
N VAL A 35 4.50 8.84 9.77
CA VAL A 35 5.35 9.74 8.97
C VAL A 35 4.65 10.35 7.76
N ALA A 36 3.54 9.76 7.30
CA ALA A 36 2.75 10.23 6.16
C ALA A 36 1.31 9.69 6.24
N SER A 37 0.40 10.32 5.49
CA SER A 37 -0.95 9.82 5.23
C SER A 37 -1.13 9.61 3.73
N PHE A 38 -1.74 8.48 3.36
CA PHE A 38 -2.08 8.14 1.97
C PHE A 38 -3.59 8.04 1.76
N ALA A 39 -4.37 8.79 2.54
CA ALA A 39 -5.83 8.77 2.46
C ALA A 39 -6.35 9.09 1.05
N ASP A 40 -5.73 10.05 0.35
CA ASP A 40 -6.11 10.43 -1.02
C ASP A 40 -5.89 9.30 -2.04
N MET A 41 -5.10 8.28 -1.69
CA MET A 41 -4.84 7.11 -2.52
C MET A 41 -5.77 5.94 -2.22
N GLN A 42 -6.79 6.11 -1.38
CA GLN A 42 -7.72 5.05 -0.98
C GLN A 42 -8.22 4.23 -2.17
N ALA A 43 -8.71 4.89 -3.22
CA ALA A 43 -9.22 4.20 -4.41
C ALA A 43 -8.18 3.27 -5.05
N ARG A 44 -6.92 3.70 -5.09
CA ARG A 44 -5.81 2.91 -5.65
C ARG A 44 -5.40 1.76 -4.73
N SER A 45 -5.40 1.98 -3.42
CA SER A 45 -5.13 0.93 -2.43
C SER A 45 -6.21 -0.16 -2.44
N THR A 46 -7.50 0.22 -2.51
CA THR A 46 -8.61 -0.72 -2.62
C THR A 46 -8.55 -1.51 -3.92
N ALA A 47 -8.30 -0.86 -5.06
CA ALA A 47 -8.16 -1.56 -6.34
C ALA A 47 -7.02 -2.59 -6.34
N ALA A 48 -5.92 -2.34 -5.63
CA ALA A 48 -4.83 -3.30 -5.49
C ALA A 48 -5.23 -4.52 -4.65
N LEU A 49 -6.04 -4.32 -3.61
CA LEU A 49 -6.61 -5.40 -2.79
C LEU A 49 -7.61 -6.23 -3.59
N ASP A 50 -8.52 -5.58 -4.30
CA ASP A 50 -9.50 -6.25 -5.15
C ASP A 50 -8.80 -7.10 -6.21
N PHE A 51 -7.76 -6.54 -6.84
CA PHE A 51 -6.95 -7.30 -7.80
C PHE A 51 -6.21 -8.46 -7.16
N LEU A 52 -5.69 -8.32 -5.92
CA LEU A 52 -5.01 -9.40 -5.22
C LEU A 52 -5.94 -10.60 -4.94
N PHE A 53 -7.19 -10.35 -4.53
CA PHE A 53 -8.11 -11.40 -4.10
C PHE A 53 -9.07 -11.90 -5.19
N HIS A 54 -9.48 -11.03 -6.10
CA HIS A 54 -10.49 -11.35 -7.13
C HIS A 54 -9.90 -11.43 -8.54
N GLY A 55 -8.67 -10.90 -8.75
CA GLY A 55 -7.99 -10.93 -10.05
C GLY A 55 -8.50 -9.92 -11.07
N TYR A 56 -9.65 -9.26 -10.83
CA TYR A 56 -10.24 -8.17 -11.62
C TYR A 56 -11.41 -7.50 -10.89
#